data_AF-A0ABD5JAE4-F1
#
_entry.id   AF-A0ABD5JAE4-F1
#
_cell.length_a   1.000
_cell.length_b   1.000
_cell.length_c   1.000
_cell.angle_alpha   90.00
_cell.angle_beta   90.00
_cell.angle_gamma   90.00
#
_symmetry.space_group_name_H-M   'P 1'
#
loop_
_entity.id
_entity.type
_entity.pdbx_description
1 polymer ?
#
loop_
_entity_poly.entity_id
_entity_poly.type
_entity_poly.pdbx_seq_one_letter_code
_entity_poly.pdbx_strand_id
1 'polypeptide(L)' 'MLTAGRIVTVNDPPGQPLDDTPQERVKREVLAEHFHRCAVRDVTGMRIVLYGRAGRC' A
#
# COMPACT_ATOMS: atom_id res chain seq x y z
N MET A 1 -6.03 -9.23 13.85
CA MET A 1 -4.78 -9.34 13.05
C MET A 1 -5.12 -9.54 11.58
N LEU A 2 -4.37 -8.91 10.67
CA LEU A 2 -4.52 -9.08 9.21
C LEU A 2 -3.87 -10.38 8.73
N THR A 3 -4.69 -11.37 8.38
CA THR A 3 -4.25 -12.70 7.94
C THR A 3 -4.07 -12.81 6.42
N ALA A 4 -4.43 -11.77 5.67
CA ALA A 4 -4.27 -11.75 4.22
C ALA A 4 -2.80 -11.91 3.81
N GLY A 5 -2.55 -12.79 2.84
CA GLY A 5 -1.22 -12.97 2.25
C GLY A 5 -0.87 -11.91 1.20
N ARG A 6 -1.89 -11.27 0.61
CA ARG A 6 -1.79 -10.20 -0.39
C ARG A 6 -2.87 -9.16 -0.13
N ILE A 7 -2.57 -7.89 -0.36
CA ILE A 7 -3.47 -6.75 -0.14
C ILE A 7 -3.31 -5.78 -1.30
N VAL A 8 -4.42 -5.24 -1.79
CA VAL A 8 -4.42 -4.16 -2.78
C VAL A 8 -4.79 -2.86 -2.07
N THR A 9 -4.03 -1.80 -2.31
CA THR A 9 -4.31 -0.47 -1.79
C THR A 9 -4.53 0.52 -2.92
N VAL A 10 -5.38 1.51 -2.64
CA VAL A 10 -5.50 2.73 -3.43
C VAL A 10 -4.67 3.80 -2.74
N ASN A 11 -3.79 4.42 -3.50
CA ASN A 11 -2.89 5.47 -3.05
C ASN A 11 -3.08 6.70 -3.94
N ASP A 12 -2.73 7.85 -3.39
CA ASP A 12 -2.63 9.08 -4.16
C ASP A 12 -1.59 8.96 -5.30
N PRO A 13 -1.78 9.72 -6.40
CA PRO A 13 -0.79 9.82 -7.44
C PRO A 13 0.53 10.41 -6.90
N PRO A 14 1.67 10.12 -7.56
CA PRO A 14 2.96 10.65 -7.14
C PRO A 14 2.97 12.20 -7.15
N GLY A 15 3.64 12.80 -6.16
CA GLY A 15 3.77 14.25 -6.05
C GLY A 15 2.70 14.93 -5.16
N GLN A 16 1.67 14.20 -4.73
CA GLN A 16 0.72 14.69 -3.75
C GLN A 16 1.35 14.81 -2.35
N PRO A 17 0.90 15.76 -1.52
CA PRO A 17 1.28 15.80 -0.11
C PRO A 17 0.93 14.49 0.60
N LEU A 18 1.75 14.10 1.57
CA LEU A 18 1.48 12.91 2.36
C LEU A 18 0.32 13.18 3.33
N ASP A 19 -0.71 12.35 3.30
CA ASP A 19 -1.75 12.33 4.33
C ASP A 19 -1.16 11.82 5.66
N ASP A 20 -1.13 12.67 6.68
CA ASP A 20 -0.60 12.35 8.02
C ASP A 20 -1.70 12.11 9.08
N THR A 21 -2.91 11.77 8.64
CA THR A 21 -3.90 11.20 9.56
C THR A 21 -3.30 9.97 10.27
N PRO A 22 -3.62 9.75 11.56
CA PRO A 22 -3.11 8.60 12.30
C PRO A 22 -3.35 7.26 11.59
N GLN A 23 -4.47 7.13 10.89
CA GLN A 23 -4.86 5.95 10.13
C GLN A 23 -3.92 5.70 8.94
N GLU A 24 -3.63 6.74 8.14
CA GLU A 24 -2.72 6.61 7.00
C GLU A 24 -1.28 6.37 7.44
N ARG A 25 -0.87 6.92 8.60
CA ARG A 25 0.43 6.58 9.21
C ARG A 25 0.52 5.10 9.59
N VAL A 26 -0.46 4.58 10.33
CA VAL A 26 -0.50 3.14 10.71
C VAL A 26 -0.54 2.24 9.47
N LYS A 27 -1.30 2.61 8.43
CA LYS A 27 -1.32 1.88 7.16
C LYS A 27 0.07 1.80 6.53
N ARG A 28 0.80 2.91 6.46
CA ARG A 28 2.17 2.94 5.92
C ARG A 28 3.12 2.08 6.74
N GLU A 29 3.09 2.19 8.07
CA GLU A 29 3.91 1.40 8.98
C GLU A 29 3.66 -0.10 8.80
N VAL A 30 2.39 -0.53 8.85
CA VAL A 30 1.99 -1.94 8.68
C VAL A 30 2.40 -2.49 7.32
N LEU A 31 2.21 -1.73 6.24
CA LEU A 31 2.59 -2.15 4.90
C LEU A 31 4.11 -2.24 4.74
N ALA A 32 4.87 -1.33 5.35
CA ALA A 32 6.32 -1.33 5.32
C ALA A 32 6.93 -2.47 6.17
N GLU A 33 6.32 -2.80 7.30
CA GLU A 33 6.82 -3.82 8.22
C GLU A 33 6.51 -5.26 7.75
N HIS A 34 5.33 -5.48 7.17
CA HIS A 34 4.83 -6.85 6.98
C HIS A 34 4.66 -7.28 5.52
N PHE A 35 4.81 -6.38 4.56
CA PHE A 35 4.55 -6.65 3.14
C PHE A 35 5.62 -6.05 2.22
N HIS A 36 5.70 -6.59 1.02
CA HIS A 36 6.52 -6.08 -0.08
C HIS A 36 5.62 -5.58 -1.20
N ARG A 37 6.02 -4.50 -1.88
CA ARG A 37 5.34 -4.02 -3.09
C ARG A 37 5.62 -4.99 -4.23
N CYS A 38 4.58 -5.64 -4.74
CA CYS A 38 4.67 -6.62 -5.81
C CYS A 38 4.35 -6.01 -7.18
N ALA A 39 3.37 -5.11 -7.25
CA ALA A 39 3.01 -4.43 -8.49
C ALA A 39 2.43 -3.04 -8.23
N VAL A 40 2.56 -2.16 -9.22
CA VAL A 40 2.00 -0.80 -9.21
C VAL A 40 1.31 -0.57 -10.54
N ARG A 41 0.11 0.00 -10.50
CA ARG A 41 -0.59 0.47 -11.70
C ARG A 41 -1.16 1.85 -11.44
N ASP A 42 -0.83 2.77 -12.35
CA ASP A 42 -1.46 4.08 -12.37
C ASP A 42 -2.78 3.98 -13.14
N VAL A 43 -3.82 4.52 -12.53
CA VAL A 43 -5.15 4.65 -13.12
C VAL A 43 -5.53 6.13 -13.08
N THR A 44 -6.62 6.51 -13.76
CA THR A 44 -7.02 7.91 -13.84
C THR A 44 -7.23 8.51 -12.44
N GLY A 45 -6.31 9.39 -12.03
CA GLY A 45 -6.34 10.12 -10.76
C GLY A 45 -5.85 9.35 -9.52
N MET A 46 -5.41 8.08 -9.65
CA MET A 46 -5.02 7.25 -8.50
C MET A 46 -3.91 6.27 -8.84
N ARG A 47 -3.30 5.69 -7.81
CA ARG A 47 -2.33 4.61 -7.93
C ARG A 47 -2.79 3.37 -7.19
N ILE A 48 -2.89 2.25 -7.88
CA ILE A 48 -3.17 0.94 -7.29
C ILE A 48 -1.85 0.24 -7.01
N VAL A 49 -1.67 -0.22 -5.78
CA VAL A 49 -0.47 -0.97 -5.38
C VAL A 49 -0.87 -2.33 -4.81
N LEU A 50 -0.28 -3.38 -5.35
CA LEU A 50 -0.38 -4.73 -4.80
C LEU A 50 0.79 -4.97 -3.84
N TYR A 51 0.45 -5.36 -2.62
CA TYR A 51 1.37 -5.78 -1.58
C TYR A 51 1.24 -7.28 -1.33
N GLY A 52 2.35 -7.96 -1.07
CA GLY A 52 2.39 -9.39 -0.73
C GLY A 52 3.38 -9.67 0.39
N ARG A 53 3.08 -10.67 1.23
CA ARG A 53 4.07 -11.19 2.20
C ARG A 53 5.22 -11.90 1.47
N ALA A 54 6.30 -12.22 2.19
CA ALA A 54 7.44 -12.96 1.63
C ALA A 54 6.99 -14.21 0.84
N GLY A 55 7.49 -14.35 -0.39
CA GLY A 55 7.12 -15.44 -1.29
C GLY A 55 5.69 -15.39 -1.86
N ARG A 56 4.97 -14.26 -1.73
CA ARG A 56 3.57 -14.11 -2.18
C ARG A 56 3.34 -12.91 -3.09
N CYS A 57 4.39 -12.42 -3.74
CA CYS A 57 4.21 -11.73 -5.01
C CYS A 57 3.79 -12.75 -6.07
#